data_AF-A0A0C9SAY2-F1
#
_entry.id   AF-A0A0C9SAY2-F1
#
_cell.length_a   1.000
_cell.length_b   1.000
_cell.length_c   1.000
_cell.angle_alpha   90.00
_cell.angle_beta   90.00
_cell.angle_gamma   90.00
#
_symmetry.space_group_name_H-M   'P 1'
#
loop_
_entity.id
_entity.type
_entity.pdbx_description
1 polymer ?
#
loop_
_entity_poly.entity_id
_entity_poly.type
_entity_poly.pdbx_seq_one_letter_code
_entity_poly.pdbx_strand_id
1 'polypeptide(L)'
;RFPLDNVQMKKLEAIDPQVVIEKRISSIAPLATSFPSLVPEREMDKIDAEWRLLRNTEMDLPADASVQRFWKRVRDARQGDGSPMFPLLSDFVYKLLCLPDFSATVERVFSQINLMKTKTGNSLVTQTLAAKLHAKRVLGGASCYDFAVNERLIGLMKKEMYIHV
;
A
#
# COMPACT_ATOMS: atom_id res chain seq x y z
N ARG A 1 12.65 -0.13 -11.16
CA ARG A 1 11.29 -0.73 -11.22
C ARG A 1 11.42 -2.10 -10.58
N PHE A 2 10.53 -2.50 -9.67
CA PHE A 2 10.57 -3.88 -9.19
C PHE A 2 10.32 -4.79 -10.41
N PRO A 3 11.06 -5.89 -10.59
CA PRO A 3 10.93 -6.73 -11.78
C PRO A 3 9.72 -7.65 -11.62
N LEU A 4 8.50 -7.09 -11.63
CA LEU A 4 7.29 -7.87 -11.83
C LEU A 4 7.01 -7.94 -13.33
N ASP A 5 7.10 -9.14 -13.90
CA ASP A 5 6.76 -9.38 -15.30
C ASP A 5 5.30 -9.05 -15.58
N ASN A 6 4.99 -8.68 -16.83
CA ASN A 6 3.63 -8.37 -17.31
C ASN A 6 2.62 -9.49 -16.98
N VAL A 7 3.09 -10.74 -16.86
CA VAL A 7 2.30 -11.91 -16.43
C VAL A 7 1.84 -11.79 -14.98
N GLN A 8 2.70 -11.32 -14.08
CA GLN A 8 2.32 -11.13 -12.68
C GLN A 8 1.33 -9.98 -12.56
N MET A 9 1.54 -8.88 -13.29
CA MET A 9 0.59 -7.75 -13.34
C MET A 9 -0.82 -8.17 -13.78
N LYS A 10 -0.95 -9.04 -14.78
CA LYS A 10 -2.26 -9.57 -15.19
C LYS A 10 -2.94 -10.40 -14.10
N LYS A 11 -2.19 -11.15 -13.30
CA LYS A 11 -2.76 -11.91 -12.17
C LYS A 11 -3.25 -10.99 -11.05
N LEU A 12 -2.74 -9.76 -10.97
CA LEU A 12 -3.18 -8.76 -9.98
C LEU A 12 -4.56 -8.18 -10.28
N GLU A 13 -5.06 -8.29 -11.52
CA GLU A 13 -6.45 -7.94 -11.85
C GLU A 13 -7.45 -8.74 -11.01
N ALA A 14 -7.02 -9.87 -10.44
CA ALA A 14 -7.86 -10.70 -9.60
C ALA A 14 -8.41 -9.98 -8.37
N ILE A 15 -7.65 -9.04 -7.80
CA ILE A 15 -8.08 -8.33 -6.60
C ILE A 15 -8.88 -7.05 -6.91
N ASP A 16 -9.19 -6.79 -8.18
CA ASP A 16 -10.00 -5.64 -8.56
C ASP A 16 -11.45 -5.83 -8.09
N PRO A 17 -12.09 -4.81 -7.46
CA PRO A 17 -13.47 -4.86 -7.01
C PRO A 17 -14.45 -5.37 -8.07
N GLN A 18 -14.32 -4.93 -9.32
CA GLN A 18 -15.19 -5.34 -10.42
C GLN A 18 -15.02 -6.83 -10.71
N VAL A 19 -13.78 -7.31 -10.76
CA VAL A 19 -13.45 -8.73 -11.03
C VAL A 19 -13.98 -9.64 -9.92
N VAL A 20 -13.89 -9.20 -8.66
CA VAL A 20 -14.42 -9.92 -7.50
C VAL A 20 -15.95 -9.97 -7.53
N ILE A 21 -16.61 -8.83 -7.75
CA ILE A 21 -18.08 -8.72 -7.79
C ILE A 21 -18.68 -9.52 -8.94
N GLU A 22 -18.07 -9.45 -10.12
CA GLU A 22 -18.48 -10.22 -11.30
C GLU A 22 -18.10 -11.71 -11.21
N LYS A 23 -17.40 -12.11 -10.15
CA LYS A 23 -17.01 -13.50 -9.87
C LYS A 23 -16.20 -14.15 -11.00
N ARG A 24 -15.49 -13.35 -11.82
CA ARG A 24 -14.74 -13.81 -13.01
C ARG A 24 -13.65 -14.82 -12.68
N ILE A 25 -13.10 -14.76 -11.47
CA ILE A 25 -12.00 -15.62 -11.02
C ILE A 25 -12.49 -16.59 -9.95
N SER A 26 -12.32 -17.89 -10.23
CA SER A 26 -12.78 -18.97 -9.36
C SER A 26 -11.86 -19.27 -8.17
N SER A 27 -10.56 -18.99 -8.31
CA SER A 27 -9.54 -19.31 -7.32
C SER A 27 -8.46 -18.24 -7.27
N ILE A 28 -8.03 -17.88 -6.06
CA ILE A 28 -6.93 -16.95 -5.82
C ILE A 28 -5.58 -17.67 -5.66
N ALA A 29 -5.58 -19.00 -5.57
CA ALA A 29 -4.37 -19.81 -5.43
C ALA A 29 -3.27 -19.48 -6.46
N PRO A 30 -3.55 -19.30 -7.78
CA PRO A 30 -2.51 -18.96 -8.75
C PRO A 30 -1.80 -17.62 -8.48
N LEU A 31 -2.51 -16.68 -7.86
CA LEU A 31 -1.95 -15.41 -7.42
C LEU A 31 -1.13 -15.62 -6.14
N ALA A 32 -1.65 -16.34 -5.14
CA ALA A 32 -0.93 -16.64 -3.91
C ALA A 32 0.38 -17.41 -4.16
N THR A 33 0.40 -18.40 -5.05
CA THR A 33 1.60 -19.15 -5.45
C THR A 33 2.67 -18.27 -6.10
N SER A 34 2.26 -17.16 -6.72
CA SER A 34 3.21 -16.21 -7.32
C SER A 34 3.95 -15.37 -6.27
N PHE A 35 3.48 -15.36 -5.01
CA PHE A 35 4.05 -14.61 -3.89
C PHE A 35 4.27 -15.50 -2.66
N PRO A 36 5.16 -16.52 -2.73
CA PRO A 36 5.38 -17.48 -1.64
C PRO A 36 5.94 -16.85 -0.36
N SER A 37 6.51 -15.64 -0.44
CA SER A 37 6.99 -14.88 0.71
C SER A 37 5.88 -14.17 1.50
N LEU A 38 4.69 -13.98 0.91
CA LEU A 38 3.58 -13.28 1.57
C LEU A 38 2.67 -14.22 2.36
N VAL A 39 2.63 -15.49 1.97
CA VAL A 39 1.70 -16.51 2.48
C VAL A 39 2.44 -17.84 2.68
N PRO A 40 2.43 -18.41 3.89
CA PRO A 40 2.90 -19.78 4.11
C PRO A 40 2.08 -20.79 3.29
N GLU A 41 2.72 -21.78 2.67
CA GLU A 41 2.04 -22.80 1.85
C GLU A 41 0.86 -23.48 2.56
N ARG A 42 1.01 -23.76 3.86
CA ARG A 42 -0.03 -24.33 4.74
C ARG A 42 -1.32 -23.50 4.87
N GLU A 43 -1.27 -22.21 4.49
CA GLU A 43 -2.39 -21.27 4.57
C GLU A 43 -3.03 -20.99 3.20
N MET A 44 -2.43 -21.46 2.09
CA MET A 44 -2.96 -21.24 0.74
C MET A 44 -4.35 -21.84 0.56
N ASP A 45 -4.57 -23.07 1.01
CA ASP A 45 -5.88 -23.72 0.89
C ASP A 45 -6.97 -22.98 1.67
N LYS A 46 -6.60 -22.42 2.83
CA LYS A 46 -7.52 -21.65 3.68
C LYS A 46 -7.86 -20.31 3.03
N ILE A 47 -6.88 -19.65 2.42
CA ILE A 47 -7.10 -18.40 1.67
C ILE A 47 -8.00 -18.65 0.46
N ASP A 48 -7.81 -19.75 -0.27
CA ASP A 48 -8.68 -20.09 -1.40
C ASP A 48 -10.09 -20.47 -0.96
N ALA A 49 -10.24 -21.12 0.21
CA ALA A 49 -11.54 -21.37 0.81
C ALA A 49 -12.26 -20.06 1.20
N GLU A 50 -11.57 -19.13 1.85
CA GLU A 50 -12.11 -17.79 2.17
C GLU A 50 -12.48 -17.00 0.90
N TRP A 51 -11.70 -17.12 -0.18
CA TRP A 51 -12.01 -16.53 -1.48
C TRP A 51 -13.32 -17.06 -2.07
N ARG A 52 -13.50 -18.38 -2.05
CA ARG A 52 -14.74 -19.01 -2.52
C ARG A 52 -15.93 -18.61 -1.66
N LEU A 53 -15.74 -18.50 -0.34
CA LEU A 53 -16.76 -18.01 0.58
C LEU A 53 -17.16 -16.57 0.26
N LEU A 54 -16.19 -15.67 0.03
CA LEU A 54 -16.44 -14.29 -0.36
C LEU A 54 -17.29 -14.21 -1.64
N ARG A 55 -16.96 -15.01 -2.66
CA ARG A 55 -17.73 -15.07 -3.92
C ARG A 55 -19.17 -15.55 -3.74
N ASN A 56 -19.41 -16.41 -2.76
CA ASN A 56 -20.73 -16.98 -2.48
C ASN A 56 -21.52 -16.17 -1.46
N THR A 57 -20.87 -15.22 -0.77
CA THR A 57 -21.53 -14.35 0.19
C THR A 57 -22.08 -13.13 -0.54
N GLU A 58 -23.38 -12.89 -0.44
CA GLU A 58 -23.98 -11.65 -0.91
C GLU A 58 -23.64 -10.54 0.09
N MET A 59 -22.59 -9.79 -0.24
CA MET A 59 -22.19 -8.60 0.50
C MET A 59 -22.52 -7.37 -0.33
N ASP A 60 -23.10 -6.35 0.31
CA ASP A 60 -23.27 -5.04 -0.31
C ASP A 60 -21.89 -4.34 -0.40
N LEU A 61 -21.19 -4.66 -1.49
CA LEU A 61 -19.86 -4.16 -1.78
C LEU A 61 -19.97 -3.08 -2.88
N PRO A 62 -19.59 -1.82 -2.60
CA PRO A 62 -19.66 -0.76 -3.59
C PRO A 62 -18.71 -1.05 -4.74
N ALA A 63 -19.26 -1.19 -5.95
CA ALA A 63 -18.52 -1.52 -7.16
C ALA A 63 -17.63 -0.36 -7.65
N ASP A 64 -17.98 0.87 -7.31
CA ASP A 64 -17.27 2.11 -7.62
C ASP A 64 -16.22 2.51 -6.56
N ALA A 65 -16.05 1.70 -5.52
CA ALA A 65 -15.07 1.99 -4.48
C ALA A 65 -13.65 1.72 -4.97
N SER A 66 -12.70 2.55 -4.51
CA SER A 66 -11.29 2.27 -4.71
C SER A 66 -10.93 0.89 -4.14
N VAL A 67 -9.98 0.19 -4.76
CA VAL A 67 -9.50 -1.15 -4.33
C VAL A 67 -9.28 -1.20 -2.81
N GLN A 68 -8.67 -0.17 -2.24
CA GLN A 68 -8.43 -0.05 -0.79
C GLN A 68 -9.72 0.03 0.05
N ARG A 69 -10.74 0.77 -0.40
CA ARG A 69 -12.03 0.90 0.30
C ARG A 69 -12.83 -0.40 0.22
N PHE A 70 -12.80 -1.06 -0.94
CA PHE A 70 -13.41 -2.37 -1.13
C PHE A 70 -12.83 -3.41 -0.16
N TRP A 71 -11.50 -3.58 -0.16
CA TRP A 71 -10.83 -4.55 0.71
C TRP A 71 -10.91 -4.19 2.19
N LYS A 72 -11.06 -2.90 2.52
CA LYS A 72 -11.40 -2.49 3.89
C LYS A 72 -12.77 -3.02 4.31
N ARG A 73 -13.78 -2.94 3.43
CA ARG A 73 -15.12 -3.46 3.73
C ARG A 73 -15.12 -4.97 3.92
N VAL A 74 -14.38 -5.70 3.08
CA VAL A 74 -14.19 -7.16 3.21
C VAL A 74 -13.50 -7.49 4.53
N ARG A 75 -12.46 -6.74 4.92
CA ARG A 75 -11.76 -6.92 6.20
C ARG A 75 -12.63 -6.61 7.42
N ASP A 76 -13.50 -5.61 7.30
CA ASP A 76 -14.41 -5.19 8.37
C ASP A 76 -15.64 -6.10 8.49
N ALA A 77 -15.82 -7.05 7.57
CA ALA A 77 -16.84 -8.08 7.65
C ALA A 77 -16.66 -8.93 8.91
N ARG A 78 -17.77 -9.14 9.62
CA ARG A 78 -17.82 -9.96 10.84
C ARG A 78 -18.87 -11.04 10.68
N GLN A 79 -18.60 -12.19 11.25
CA GLN A 79 -19.57 -13.27 11.41
C GLN A 79 -20.54 -12.93 12.55
N GLY A 80 -21.61 -13.73 12.72
CA GLY A 80 -22.61 -13.52 13.77
C GLY A 80 -22.07 -13.61 15.20
N ASP A 81 -20.91 -14.24 15.39
CA ASP A 81 -20.18 -14.33 16.65
C ASP A 81 -19.21 -13.15 16.91
N GLY A 82 -19.14 -12.19 15.97
CA GLY A 82 -18.23 -11.05 16.04
C GLY A 82 -16.79 -11.34 15.60
N SER A 83 -16.48 -12.55 15.15
CA SER A 83 -15.17 -12.90 14.59
C SER A 83 -15.01 -12.35 13.15
N PRO A 84 -13.78 -12.07 12.67
CA PRO A 84 -13.56 -11.65 11.29
C PRO A 84 -13.98 -12.75 10.31
N MET A 85 -14.68 -12.36 9.25
CA MET A 85 -15.20 -13.32 8.26
C MET A 85 -14.11 -13.83 7.28
N PHE A 86 -13.14 -12.98 6.95
CA PHE A 86 -12.07 -13.29 5.98
C PHE A 86 -10.68 -12.89 6.51
N PRO A 87 -10.20 -13.47 7.63
CA PRO A 87 -8.98 -13.03 8.29
C PRO A 87 -7.73 -13.25 7.42
N LEU A 88 -7.58 -14.41 6.78
CA LEU A 88 -6.36 -14.75 6.04
C LEU A 88 -6.35 -14.09 4.66
N LEU A 89 -7.50 -14.08 3.99
CA LEU A 89 -7.66 -13.43 2.69
C LEU A 89 -7.42 -11.92 2.79
N SER A 90 -7.99 -11.28 3.81
CA SER A 90 -7.80 -9.83 4.01
C SER A 90 -6.33 -9.52 4.30
N ASP A 91 -5.67 -10.28 5.17
CA ASP A 91 -4.25 -10.07 5.48
C ASP A 91 -3.37 -10.25 4.24
N PHE A 92 -3.62 -11.29 3.44
CA PHE A 92 -2.92 -11.51 2.17
C PHE A 92 -3.07 -10.34 1.21
N VAL A 93 -4.31 -9.88 0.96
CA VAL A 93 -4.55 -8.79 0.01
C VAL A 93 -3.97 -7.46 0.52
N TYR A 94 -4.01 -7.19 1.82
CA TYR A 94 -3.37 -5.99 2.37
C TYR A 94 -1.85 -6.02 2.22
N LYS A 95 -1.20 -7.17 2.45
CA LYS A 95 0.23 -7.35 2.19
C LYS A 95 0.56 -7.12 0.71
N LEU A 96 -0.29 -7.63 -0.18
CA LEU A 96 -0.17 -7.46 -1.62
C LEU A 96 -0.31 -5.98 -2.04
N LEU A 97 -1.30 -5.26 -1.49
CA LEU A 97 -1.52 -3.82 -1.75
C LEU A 97 -0.41 -2.90 -1.21
N CYS A 98 0.35 -3.37 -0.22
CA CYS A 98 1.52 -2.68 0.29
C CYS A 98 2.76 -2.82 -0.61
N LEU A 99 2.74 -3.71 -1.60
CA LEU A 99 3.86 -3.84 -2.53
C LEU A 99 4.02 -2.57 -3.37
N PRO A 100 5.27 -2.20 -3.73
CA PRO A 100 5.58 -0.96 -4.44
C PRO A 100 4.75 -0.73 -5.70
N ASP A 101 4.47 -1.78 -6.48
CA ASP A 101 3.75 -1.66 -7.75
C ASP A 101 2.22 -1.46 -7.58
N PHE A 102 1.66 -1.82 -6.42
CA PHE A 102 0.24 -1.56 -6.09
C PHE A 102 0.02 -0.20 -5.43
N SER A 103 1.01 0.26 -4.68
CA SER A 103 0.97 1.55 -4.03
C SER A 103 1.55 2.59 -4.97
N ALA A 104 0.69 3.21 -5.80
CA ALA A 104 1.04 4.41 -6.56
C ALA A 104 1.68 5.51 -5.66
N THR A 105 1.42 5.46 -4.35
CA THR A 105 2.08 6.32 -3.35
C THR A 105 3.56 5.98 -3.17
N VAL A 106 3.92 4.70 -3.11
CA VAL A 106 5.30 4.24 -3.00
C VAL A 106 6.06 4.51 -4.30
N GLU A 107 5.48 4.24 -5.47
CA GLU A 107 6.10 4.60 -6.76
C GLU A 107 6.33 6.11 -6.88
N ARG A 108 5.37 6.94 -6.44
CA ARG A 108 5.52 8.40 -6.41
C ARG A 108 6.68 8.82 -5.50
N VAL A 109 6.83 8.20 -4.32
CA VAL A 109 7.95 8.48 -3.40
C VAL A 109 9.29 8.07 -4.02
N PHE A 110 9.39 6.88 -4.61
CA PHE A 110 10.60 6.43 -5.29
C PHE A 110 10.95 7.29 -6.51
N SER A 111 9.97 7.73 -7.27
CA SER A 111 10.15 8.68 -8.38
C SER A 111 10.70 10.02 -7.88
N GLN A 112 10.17 10.55 -6.79
CA GLN A 112 10.70 11.77 -6.17
C GLN A 112 12.13 11.59 -5.66
N ILE A 113 12.44 10.44 -5.04
CA ILE A 113 13.80 10.10 -4.60
C ILE A 113 14.74 10.04 -5.81
N ASN A 114 14.33 9.38 -6.89
CA ASN A 114 15.13 9.29 -8.11
C ASN A 114 15.37 10.67 -8.72
N LEU A 115 14.34 11.53 -8.77
CA LEU A 115 14.48 12.92 -9.24
C LEU A 115 15.47 13.71 -8.39
N MET A 116 15.41 13.58 -7.05
CA MET A 116 16.34 14.23 -6.13
C MET A 116 17.78 13.74 -6.31
N LYS A 117 17.96 12.46 -6.63
CA LYS A 117 19.28 11.87 -6.93
C LYS A 117 19.84 12.31 -8.28
N THR A 118 19.02 12.37 -9.34
CA THR A 118 19.51 12.60 -10.71
C THR A 118 19.58 14.07 -11.11
N LYS A 119 18.62 14.91 -10.71
CA LYS A 119 18.62 16.34 -11.10
C LYS A 119 19.56 17.22 -10.29
N THR A 120 19.96 16.81 -9.08
CA THR A 120 20.73 17.70 -8.17
C THR A 120 22.25 17.51 -8.25
N GLY A 121 22.77 16.62 -9.10
CA GLY A 121 24.20 16.49 -9.42
C GLY A 121 25.15 16.05 -8.30
N ASN A 122 24.79 16.26 -7.03
CA ASN A 122 25.58 15.88 -5.87
C ASN A 122 24.97 14.62 -5.26
N SER A 123 25.81 13.60 -5.05
CA SER A 123 25.46 12.44 -4.23
C SER A 123 25.17 12.92 -2.80
N LEU A 124 23.89 13.18 -2.51
CA LEU A 124 23.46 13.58 -1.19
C LEU A 124 23.60 12.37 -0.26
N VAL A 125 24.20 12.58 0.91
CA VAL A 125 24.18 11.63 2.01
C VAL A 125 22.72 11.20 2.26
N THR A 126 22.50 9.91 2.50
CA THR A 126 21.16 9.31 2.65
C THR A 126 20.31 10.01 3.71
N GLN A 127 20.95 10.50 4.78
CA GLN A 127 20.31 11.31 5.82
C GLN A 127 19.73 12.62 5.27
N THR A 128 20.48 13.35 4.45
CA THR A 128 20.04 14.61 3.81
C THR A 128 18.90 14.36 2.83
N LEU A 129 18.94 13.25 2.10
CA LEU A 129 17.88 12.85 1.19
C LEU A 129 16.59 12.52 1.95
N ALA A 130 16.67 11.77 3.06
CA ALA A 130 15.54 11.48 3.92
C ALA A 130 14.96 12.78 4.52
N ALA A 131 15.81 13.67 5.04
CA ALA A 131 15.39 14.95 5.59
C ALA A 131 14.65 15.81 4.56
N LYS A 132 15.15 15.91 3.33
CA LYS A 132 14.48 16.62 2.22
C LYS A 132 13.14 16.00 1.86
N LEU A 133 13.06 14.66 1.83
CA LEU A 133 11.81 13.96 1.55
C LEU A 133 10.76 14.22 2.64
N HIS A 134 11.16 14.15 3.92
CA HIS A 134 10.29 14.45 5.06
C HIS A 134 9.82 15.91 5.03
N ALA A 135 10.72 16.86 4.85
CA ALA A 135 10.39 18.28 4.75
C ALA A 135 9.40 18.55 3.61
N LYS A 136 9.65 17.98 2.42
CA LYS A 136 8.74 18.11 1.26
C LYS A 136 7.36 17.50 1.52
N ARG A 137 7.29 16.39 2.26
CA ARG A 137 6.02 15.76 2.64
C ARG A 137 5.25 16.57 3.67
N VAL A 138 5.95 17.14 4.65
CA VAL A 138 5.37 18.04 5.68
C VAL A 138 4.82 19.31 5.04
N LEU A 139 5.53 19.86 4.06
CA LEU A 139 5.06 21.05 3.33
C LEU A 139 3.87 20.75 2.41
N GLY A 140 3.58 19.49 2.08
CA GLY A 140 2.35 19.09 1.37
C GLY A 140 2.12 19.74 -0.01
N GLY A 141 3.08 20.47 -0.55
CA GLY A 141 2.90 21.33 -1.74
C GLY A 141 2.34 22.72 -1.44
N ALA A 142 2.18 23.09 -0.17
CA ALA A 142 1.84 24.43 0.28
C ALA A 142 3.00 25.41 0.09
N SER A 143 2.64 26.69 -0.03
CA SER A 143 3.58 27.79 -0.14
C SER A 143 4.32 27.99 1.18
N CYS A 144 5.54 28.53 1.14
CA CYS A 144 6.36 28.75 2.34
C CYS A 144 5.70 29.63 3.41
N TYR A 145 4.70 30.43 3.04
CA TYR A 145 3.96 31.32 3.94
C TYR A 145 2.70 30.68 4.55
N ASP A 146 2.21 29.57 4.01
CA ASP A 146 1.02 28.86 4.52
C ASP A 146 1.39 27.77 5.55
N PHE A 147 2.69 27.54 5.76
CA PHE A 147 3.17 26.49 6.64
C PHE A 147 2.98 26.90 8.11
N ALA A 148 1.93 26.36 8.75
CA ALA A 148 1.70 26.50 10.17
C ALA A 148 2.76 25.74 10.97
N VAL A 149 3.74 26.47 11.49
CA VAL A 149 4.82 25.90 12.31
C VAL A 149 4.25 25.51 13.67
N ASN A 150 4.37 24.23 14.04
CA ASN A 150 3.97 23.74 15.36
C ASN A 150 4.96 24.24 16.43
N GLU A 151 4.49 24.60 17.63
CA GLU A 151 5.35 25.00 18.77
C GLU A 151 6.45 23.97 19.07
N ARG A 152 6.16 22.67 18.87
CA ARG A 152 7.15 21.60 19.00
C ARG A 152 8.30 21.73 17.99
N LEU A 153 8.03 22.20 16.78
CA LEU A 153 9.06 22.46 15.76
C LEU A 153 9.92 23.67 16.15
N ILE A 154 9.32 24.71 16.72
CA ILE A 154 10.04 25.90 17.21
C ILE A 154 10.98 25.53 18.35
N GLY A 155 10.52 24.70 19.30
CA GLY A 155 11.35 24.23 20.42
C GLY A 155 12.54 23.36 20.01
N LEU A 156 12.51 22.79 18.81
CA LEU A 156 13.62 22.02 18.23
C LEU A 156 14.64 22.91 17.50
N MET A 157 14.30 24.16 17.17
CA MET A 157 15.23 25.14 16.55
C MET A 157 16.15 25.77 17.60
N LYS A 158 17.04 24.96 18.19
CA LYS A 158 18.06 25.42 19.15
C LYS A 158 19.31 25.90 18.42
N LYS A 159 20.10 26.77 19.08
CA LYS A 159 21.40 27.26 18.57
C LYS A 159 22.34 26.14 18.12
N GLU A 160 22.18 24.95 18.69
CA GLU A 160 22.95 23.74 18.34
C GLU A 160 22.81 23.31 16.87
N MET A 161 21.73 23.71 16.20
CA MET A 161 21.49 23.37 14.80
C MET A 161 22.44 24.08 13.82
N TYR A 162 23.07 25.19 14.22
CA TYR A 162 23.93 26.02 13.36
C TYR A 162 25.41 25.93 13.69
N ILE A 163 25.85 25.02 14.57
CA ILE A 163 27.26 24.92 15.01
C ILE A 163 28.17 24.33 13.90
N HIS A 164 27.64 23.97 12.73
CA HIS A 164 28.39 23.42 11.62
C HIS A 164 28.46 24.33 10.38
N VAL A 165 28.35 25.65 10.56
CA VAL A 165 28.71 26.62 9.51
C VAL A 165 30.04 27.28 9.85
#